data_AF-A0A5N6JYS1-F1
#
_entry.id   AF-A0A5N6JYS1-F1
#
_cell.length_a   1.000
_cell.length_b   1.000
_cell.length_c   1.000
_cell.angle_alpha   90.00
_cell.angle_beta   90.00
_cell.angle_gamma   90.00
#
_symmetry.space_group_name_H-M   'P 1'
#
loop_
_entity.id
_entity.type
_entity.pdbx_description
1 polymer ?
#
loop_
_entity_poly.entity_id
_entity_poly.type
_entity_poly.pdbx_seq_one_letter_code
_entity_poly.pdbx_strand_id
1 'polypeptide(L)'
;MFSEPNISLSTGSSAIERPSSTDGYASPVDQEKVIEMHSALLNLAQEGTIEGPNESTIESTPKKLDVDLITDTVGAIAIDMYGRIAAASSSGGIGMKHRGRVGPAALVGIGTAVIPCDERDEDQVSVAAVTSGTGEHMATTMASQKCADRLYHNTRRARGGQDMEANEDEAMESFVQADFMGHPGVCGSNSAGAIGVMAVKKTQYGYFLHFAHNTDSFALASYASNEKDAKCVMSRLGDHGNVVRGGRKIRTEKE
;
A
#
# COMPACT_ATOMS: atom_id res chain seq x y z
N MET A 1 63.58 24.46 -29.13
CA MET A 1 62.98 25.16 -30.28
C MET A 1 62.20 24.14 -31.10
N PHE A 2 60.98 23.83 -30.68
CA PHE A 2 59.95 23.04 -31.38
C PHE A 2 58.64 23.31 -30.62
N SER A 3 57.93 24.39 -30.95
CA SER A 3 56.73 24.44 -31.81
C SER A 3 55.50 23.74 -31.19
N GLU A 4 54.67 24.55 -30.51
CA GLU A 4 53.30 24.21 -30.12
C GLU A 4 52.39 24.11 -31.35
N PRO A 5 51.47 23.13 -31.42
CA PRO A 5 50.39 23.18 -32.38
C PRO A 5 49.18 23.92 -31.79
N ASN A 6 48.81 25.01 -32.47
CA ASN A 6 47.51 25.67 -32.39
C ASN A 6 46.38 24.66 -32.61
N ILE A 7 45.48 24.52 -31.64
CA ILE A 7 44.16 23.91 -31.86
C ILE A 7 43.12 25.01 -31.60
N SER A 8 42.51 25.44 -32.71
CA SER A 8 41.38 26.36 -32.78
C SER A 8 40.16 25.76 -32.05
N LEU A 9 39.59 26.51 -31.10
CA LEU A 9 38.26 26.25 -30.56
C LEU A 9 37.20 26.51 -31.64
N SER A 10 36.75 25.46 -32.32
CA SER A 10 35.50 25.49 -33.05
C SER A 10 34.35 25.24 -32.06
N THR A 11 33.57 26.26 -31.76
CA THR A 11 32.30 26.13 -31.05
C THR A 11 31.27 25.47 -31.96
N GLY A 12 31.30 24.13 -32.02
CA GLY A 12 30.22 23.33 -32.56
C GLY A 12 29.30 22.91 -31.42
N SER A 13 28.05 23.39 -31.41
CA SER A 13 27.03 22.92 -30.49
C SER A 13 26.64 21.48 -30.84
N SER A 14 27.26 20.48 -30.19
CA SER A 14 26.75 19.11 -30.25
C SER A 14 25.58 18.99 -29.26
N ALA A 15 24.36 19.20 -29.77
CA ALA A 15 23.15 18.83 -29.04
C ALA A 15 23.16 17.31 -28.86
N ILE A 16 23.32 16.86 -27.62
CA ILE A 16 23.04 15.48 -27.25
C ILE A 16 21.52 15.35 -27.30
N GLU A 17 21.00 14.73 -28.37
CA GLU A 17 19.58 14.38 -28.48
C GLU A 17 19.21 13.45 -27.33
N ARG A 18 18.28 13.92 -26.48
CA ARG A 18 17.64 13.08 -25.48
C ARG A 18 16.73 12.10 -26.22
N PRO A 19 16.65 10.81 -25.83
CA PRO A 19 15.65 9.92 -26.38
C PRO A 19 14.27 10.54 -26.12
N SER A 20 13.54 10.81 -27.20
CA SER A 20 12.16 11.28 -27.16
C SER A 20 11.33 10.25 -26.41
N SER A 21 10.74 10.65 -25.28
CA SER A 21 9.65 9.89 -24.69
C SER A 21 8.54 9.81 -25.75
N THR A 22 8.17 8.58 -26.09
CA THR A 22 7.00 8.30 -26.92
C THR A 22 5.79 8.17 -26.01
N ASP A 23 5.49 9.21 -25.24
CA ASP A 23 4.18 9.46 -24.70
C ASP A 23 3.33 10.00 -25.86
N GLY A 24 2.49 9.11 -26.39
CA GLY A 24 1.63 9.39 -27.54
C GLY A 24 0.77 10.62 -27.33
N TYR A 25 0.63 11.42 -28.39
CA TYR A 25 -0.36 12.47 -28.56
C TYR A 25 -1.78 11.90 -28.49
N ALA A 26 -2.28 11.61 -27.28
CA ALA A 26 -3.69 11.37 -26.98
C ALA A 26 -3.95 11.47 -25.46
N SER A 27 -3.50 12.56 -24.83
CA SER A 27 -4.08 12.96 -23.54
C SER A 27 -5.15 14.00 -23.82
N PRO A 28 -6.41 13.83 -23.38
CA PRO A 28 -7.44 14.86 -23.58
C PRO A 28 -7.02 16.14 -22.85
N VAL A 29 -6.88 17.23 -23.60
CA VAL A 29 -6.56 18.56 -23.09
C VAL A 29 -7.86 19.27 -22.71
N ASP A 30 -8.72 18.62 -21.90
CA ASP A 30 -9.92 19.25 -21.38
C ASP A 30 -9.67 19.66 -19.92
N GLN A 31 -9.04 20.82 -19.74
CA GLN A 31 -8.94 21.48 -18.44
C GLN A 31 -10.31 21.84 -17.85
N GLU A 32 -11.37 21.88 -18.66
CA GLU A 32 -12.73 22.21 -18.21
C GLU A 32 -13.40 21.07 -17.40
N LYS A 33 -13.15 19.79 -17.71
CA LYS A 33 -13.77 18.66 -16.96
C LYS A 33 -13.18 18.44 -15.57
N VAL A 34 -11.90 18.78 -15.38
CA VAL A 34 -11.24 18.68 -14.06
C VAL A 34 -11.76 19.78 -13.12
N ILE A 35 -12.12 20.95 -13.68
CA ILE A 35 -12.74 22.04 -12.92
C ILE A 35 -14.19 21.69 -12.57
N GLU A 36 -14.94 21.08 -13.48
CA GLU A 36 -16.36 20.75 -13.28
C GLU A 36 -16.60 19.83 -12.06
N MET A 37 -15.70 18.88 -11.82
CA MET A 37 -15.76 17.97 -10.65
C MET A 37 -15.43 18.67 -9.32
N HIS A 38 -14.60 19.73 -9.33
CA HIS A 38 -14.31 20.54 -8.15
C HIS A 38 -15.37 21.63 -7.91
N SER A 39 -16.01 22.17 -8.96
CA SER A 39 -17.07 23.17 -8.84
C SER A 39 -18.40 22.60 -8.37
N ALA A 40 -18.69 21.32 -8.67
CA ALA A 40 -19.92 20.66 -8.20
C ALA A 40 -20.02 20.62 -6.66
N LEU A 41 -18.89 20.65 -5.96
CA LEU A 41 -18.82 20.67 -4.49
C LEU A 41 -19.05 22.08 -3.90
N LEU A 42 -18.90 23.13 -4.71
CA LEU A 42 -19.05 24.54 -4.30
C LEU A 42 -20.44 25.12 -4.59
N ASN A 43 -21.25 24.49 -5.44
CA ASN A 43 -22.56 25.01 -5.86
C ASN A 43 -23.78 24.54 -5.04
N LEU A 44 -23.60 23.78 -3.95
CA LEU A 44 -24.72 23.39 -3.08
C LEU A 44 -24.94 24.36 -1.89
N ALA A 45 -24.41 25.58 -1.97
CA ALA A 45 -24.50 26.56 -0.91
C ALA A 45 -24.98 27.93 -1.39
N GLN A 46 -26.02 27.99 -2.24
CA GLN A 46 -26.85 29.20 -2.36
C GLN A 46 -28.09 28.96 -3.22
N GLU A 47 -29.26 28.87 -2.58
CA GLU A 47 -30.53 29.48 -3.03
C GLU A 47 -31.56 29.34 -1.88
N GLY A 48 -32.08 30.47 -1.42
CA GLY A 48 -32.88 30.57 -0.18
C GLY A 48 -34.39 30.62 -0.40
N THR A 49 -35.15 30.57 0.69
CA THR A 49 -36.42 31.30 0.83
C THR A 49 -36.70 31.58 2.32
N ILE A 50 -37.17 32.80 2.60
CA ILE A 50 -37.51 33.36 3.92
C ILE A 50 -38.97 33.01 4.25
N GLU A 51 -39.31 32.63 5.50
CA GLU A 51 -40.49 33.11 6.29
C GLU A 51 -40.48 32.59 7.76
N GLY A 52 -40.63 33.51 8.74
CA GLY A 52 -41.40 33.32 10.00
C GLY A 52 -40.71 32.75 11.27
N PRO A 53 -40.83 33.37 12.46
CA PRO A 53 -40.05 33.03 13.65
C PRO A 53 -40.73 32.00 14.56
N ASN A 54 -39.96 31.07 15.12
CA ASN A 54 -40.20 30.54 16.47
C ASN A 54 -38.94 29.89 17.04
N GLU A 55 -38.59 30.33 18.25
CA GLU A 55 -37.50 29.81 19.07
C GLU A 55 -37.65 28.32 19.33
N SER A 56 -36.62 27.55 18.97
CA SER A 56 -36.09 26.50 19.85
C SER A 56 -34.66 26.23 19.43
N THR A 57 -33.72 26.63 20.29
CA THR A 57 -32.29 26.39 20.14
C THR A 57 -32.03 24.89 20.16
N ILE A 58 -31.99 24.26 18.98
CA ILE A 58 -31.36 22.97 18.77
C ILE A 58 -29.97 23.29 18.24
N GLU A 59 -28.97 23.27 19.12
CA GLU A 59 -27.56 23.20 18.72
C GLU A 59 -27.33 21.88 17.96
N SER A 60 -27.61 21.91 16.66
CA SER A 60 -27.18 20.87 15.73
C SER A 60 -25.71 21.13 15.44
N THR A 61 -24.85 20.53 16.26
CA THR A 61 -23.46 20.31 15.86
C THR A 61 -23.49 19.63 14.48
N PRO A 62 -22.86 20.21 13.44
CA PRO A 62 -22.88 19.61 12.12
C PRO A 62 -22.15 18.26 12.23
N LYS A 63 -22.88 17.16 12.08
CA LYS A 63 -22.28 15.83 11.91
C LYS A 63 -21.33 15.93 10.72
N LYS A 64 -20.02 15.83 10.96
CA LYS A 64 -19.03 15.65 9.90
C LYS A 64 -19.54 14.51 9.00
N LEU A 65 -19.69 14.78 7.71
CA LEU A 65 -19.87 13.73 6.72
C LEU A 65 -18.63 12.83 6.82
N ASP A 66 -18.85 11.59 7.28
CA ASP A 66 -17.82 10.59 7.49
C ASP A 66 -17.43 9.96 6.15
N VAL A 67 -16.73 10.74 5.32
CA VAL A 67 -16.24 10.30 4.02
C VAL A 67 -14.81 9.79 4.17
N ASP A 68 -14.59 8.52 3.80
CA ASP A 68 -13.25 7.92 3.81
C ASP A 68 -12.33 8.67 2.84
N LEU A 69 -11.16 9.13 3.31
CA LEU A 69 -10.14 9.69 2.44
C LEU A 69 -9.44 8.55 1.69
N ILE A 70 -9.52 8.58 0.36
CA ILE A 70 -8.86 7.60 -0.50
C ILE A 70 -7.36 7.88 -0.51
N THR A 71 -6.57 6.82 -0.32
CA THR A 71 -5.11 6.86 -0.44
C THR A 71 -4.69 6.31 -1.81
N ASP A 72 -3.63 6.89 -2.38
CA ASP A 72 -3.20 6.60 -3.76
C ASP A 72 -2.44 5.28 -3.91
N THR A 73 -2.62 4.27 -3.04
CA THR A 73 -1.85 3.02 -3.07
C THR A 73 -2.75 1.80 -3.19
N VAL A 74 -2.39 0.91 -4.12
CA VAL A 74 -3.08 -0.36 -4.37
C VAL A 74 -2.07 -1.50 -4.45
N GLY A 75 -2.50 -2.72 -4.12
CA GLY A 75 -1.68 -3.92 -4.20
C GLY A 75 -2.52 -5.14 -4.55
N ALA A 76 -1.88 -6.12 -5.21
CA ALA A 76 -2.49 -7.37 -5.59
C ALA A 76 -1.52 -8.53 -5.42
N ILE A 77 -2.07 -9.69 -5.03
CA ILE A 77 -1.36 -10.96 -4.97
C ILE A 77 -2.18 -11.96 -5.78
N ALA A 78 -1.53 -12.69 -6.68
CA ALA A 78 -2.13 -13.70 -7.52
C ALA A 78 -1.40 -15.03 -7.37
N ILE A 79 -2.15 -16.12 -7.47
CA ILE A 79 -1.62 -17.49 -7.51
C ILE A 79 -2.23 -18.16 -8.73
N ASP A 80 -1.37 -18.76 -9.56
CA ASP A 80 -1.82 -19.47 -10.76
C ASP A 80 -2.19 -20.94 -10.47
N MET A 81 -2.68 -21.64 -11.50
CA MET A 81 -3.07 -23.06 -11.38
C MET A 81 -1.91 -24.02 -11.09
N TYR A 82 -0.66 -23.56 -11.25
CA TYR A 82 0.54 -24.33 -10.90
C TYR A 82 1.03 -24.01 -9.47
N GLY A 83 0.31 -23.17 -8.73
CA GLY A 83 0.68 -22.77 -7.38
C GLY A 83 1.81 -21.74 -7.31
N ARG A 84 2.15 -21.08 -8.43
CA ARG A 84 3.15 -20.01 -8.46
C ARG A 84 2.52 -18.72 -8.00
N ILE A 85 3.20 -18.03 -7.08
CA ILE A 85 2.74 -16.76 -6.51
C ILE A 85 3.41 -15.57 -7.19
N ALA A 86 2.64 -14.51 -7.40
CA ALA A 86 3.13 -13.22 -7.85
C ALA A 86 2.45 -12.10 -7.05
N ALA A 87 3.15 -11.00 -6.85
CA ALA A 87 2.61 -9.84 -6.16
C ALA A 87 3.10 -8.55 -6.80
N ALA A 88 2.29 -7.51 -6.69
CA ALA A 88 2.62 -6.18 -7.18
C ALA A 88 1.93 -5.11 -6.32
N SER A 89 2.54 -3.93 -6.27
CA SER A 89 1.94 -2.73 -5.69
C SER A 89 2.17 -1.55 -6.63
N SER A 90 1.28 -0.56 -6.54
CA SER A 90 1.38 0.70 -7.28
C SER A 90 0.93 1.85 -6.40
N SER A 91 1.57 3.01 -6.55
CA SER A 91 1.23 4.18 -5.75
C SER A 91 1.47 5.50 -6.48
N GLY A 92 0.54 6.45 -6.33
CA GLY A 92 0.73 7.86 -6.70
C GLY A 92 1.73 8.59 -5.79
N GLY A 93 1.99 8.06 -4.60
CA GLY A 93 2.75 8.70 -3.54
C GLY A 93 1.94 9.78 -2.81
N ILE A 94 2.56 10.50 -1.88
CA ILE A 94 1.83 11.54 -1.13
C ILE A 94 1.55 12.75 -2.02
N GLY A 95 0.44 13.44 -1.75
CA GLY A 95 0.09 14.69 -2.42
C GLY A 95 1.18 15.76 -2.28
N MET A 96 1.32 16.61 -3.30
CA MET A 96 2.32 17.70 -3.34
C MET A 96 3.78 17.23 -3.13
N LYS A 97 4.10 15.97 -3.46
CA LYS A 97 5.49 15.49 -3.40
C LYS A 97 6.41 16.28 -4.32
N HIS A 98 7.66 16.43 -3.91
CA HIS A 98 8.70 16.95 -4.80
C HIS A 98 8.85 16.07 -6.05
N ARG A 99 9.11 16.69 -7.21
CA ARG A 99 9.36 15.97 -8.47
C ARG A 99 10.52 14.97 -8.32
N GLY A 100 10.35 13.76 -8.83
CA GLY A 100 11.35 12.70 -8.68
C GLY A 100 11.35 12.00 -7.31
N ARG A 101 10.46 12.34 -6.37
CA ARG A 101 10.29 11.53 -5.14
C ARG A 101 9.73 10.15 -5.49
N VAL A 102 10.48 9.13 -5.10
CA VAL A 102 10.13 7.70 -5.25
C VAL A 102 9.58 7.19 -3.92
N GLY A 103 8.41 6.53 -3.98
CA GLY A 103 7.74 5.96 -2.82
C GLY A 103 7.98 4.45 -2.67
N PRO A 104 7.48 3.84 -1.58
CA PRO A 104 7.71 2.44 -1.21
C PRO A 104 7.25 1.43 -2.27
N ALA A 105 6.17 1.71 -3.00
CA ALA A 105 5.63 0.80 -4.02
C ALA A 105 6.63 0.52 -5.17
N ALA A 106 7.57 1.43 -5.41
CA ALA A 106 8.62 1.27 -6.42
C ALA A 106 9.91 0.64 -5.86
N LEU A 107 9.97 0.37 -4.55
CA LEU A 107 11.15 -0.16 -3.87
C LEU A 107 10.98 -1.65 -3.57
N VAL A 108 11.95 -2.45 -4.00
CA VAL A 108 11.97 -3.91 -3.83
C VAL A 108 11.98 -4.27 -2.34
N GLY A 109 11.10 -5.19 -1.93
CA GLY A 109 11.00 -5.65 -0.54
C GLY A 109 10.31 -4.67 0.41
N ILE A 110 9.97 -3.46 -0.05
CA ILE A 110 9.32 -2.45 0.79
C ILE A 110 7.82 -2.42 0.55
N GLY A 111 7.38 -2.12 -0.68
CA GLY A 111 5.95 -2.12 -1.05
C GLY A 111 5.43 -3.49 -1.43
N THR A 112 6.31 -4.37 -1.93
CA THR A 112 5.98 -5.74 -2.34
C THR A 112 7.16 -6.67 -2.05
N ALA A 113 6.86 -7.84 -1.50
CA ALA A 113 7.80 -8.92 -1.29
C ALA A 113 7.18 -10.27 -1.66
N VAL A 114 8.01 -11.17 -2.18
CA VAL A 114 7.65 -12.55 -2.49
C VAL A 114 8.81 -13.44 -2.05
N ILE A 115 8.52 -14.40 -1.17
CA ILE A 115 9.40 -15.50 -0.81
C ILE A 115 8.93 -16.71 -1.63
N PRO A 116 9.69 -17.11 -2.67
CA PRO A 116 9.30 -18.21 -3.55
C PRO A 116 9.34 -19.55 -2.82
N CYS A 117 8.60 -20.52 -3.34
CA CYS A 117 8.66 -21.91 -2.89
C CYS A 117 10.03 -22.51 -3.21
N ASP A 118 10.62 -23.25 -2.27
CA ASP A 118 11.76 -24.12 -2.54
C ASP A 118 11.25 -25.45 -3.12
N GLU A 119 11.91 -25.98 -4.14
CA GLU A 119 11.56 -27.28 -4.74
C GLU A 119 11.74 -28.44 -3.76
N ARG A 120 12.62 -28.29 -2.77
CA ARG A 120 12.92 -29.30 -1.74
C ARG A 120 12.09 -29.14 -0.47
N ASP A 121 11.29 -28.09 -0.38
CA ASP A 121 10.39 -27.89 0.75
C ASP A 121 9.17 -28.79 0.62
N GLU A 122 9.02 -29.77 1.52
CA GLU A 122 7.89 -30.70 1.55
C GLU A 122 6.55 -29.98 1.79
N ASP A 123 6.57 -28.88 2.55
CA ASP A 123 5.37 -28.10 2.83
C ASP A 123 5.03 -27.09 1.71
N GLN A 124 5.95 -26.97 0.74
CA GLN A 124 5.83 -26.14 -0.45
C GLN A 124 5.40 -24.71 -0.09
N VAL A 125 6.01 -24.14 0.96
CA VAL A 125 5.66 -22.86 1.55
C VAL A 125 6.13 -21.74 0.64
N SER A 126 5.24 -20.79 0.39
CA SER A 126 5.58 -19.54 -0.29
C SER A 126 4.74 -18.42 0.29
N VAL A 127 5.33 -17.22 0.40
CA VAL A 127 4.65 -16.07 1.00
C VAL A 127 4.80 -14.87 0.10
N ALA A 128 3.72 -14.11 -0.09
CA ALA A 128 3.80 -12.78 -0.68
C ALA A 128 3.14 -11.77 0.24
N ALA A 129 3.66 -10.55 0.25
CA ALA A 129 3.12 -9.44 1.03
C ALA A 129 3.14 -8.14 0.22
N VAL A 130 2.04 -7.40 0.27
CA VAL A 130 1.89 -6.06 -0.28
C VAL A 130 1.45 -5.11 0.82
N THR A 131 2.04 -3.91 0.84
CA THR A 131 1.82 -2.94 1.91
C THR A 131 1.36 -1.59 1.36
N SER A 132 0.59 -0.88 2.17
CA SER A 132 0.10 0.48 1.94
C SER A 132 0.26 1.28 3.23
N GLY A 133 0.41 2.60 3.13
CA GLY A 133 0.52 3.47 4.30
C GLY A 133 1.59 4.55 4.15
N THR A 134 2.23 4.90 5.27
CA THR A 134 3.19 5.99 5.34
C THR A 134 4.53 5.57 4.74
N GLY A 135 4.83 6.10 3.56
CA GLY A 135 5.90 5.54 2.73
C GLY A 135 7.30 5.60 3.34
N GLU A 136 7.65 6.70 4.01
CA GLU A 136 8.93 6.85 4.71
C GLU A 136 9.12 5.79 5.80
N HIS A 137 8.06 5.50 6.57
CA HIS A 137 8.09 4.49 7.62
C HIS A 137 8.20 3.09 7.02
N MET A 138 7.41 2.80 5.99
CA MET A 138 7.47 1.50 5.30
C MET A 138 8.86 1.21 4.74
N ALA A 139 9.51 2.21 4.15
CA ALA A 139 10.86 2.09 3.63
C ALA A 139 11.88 1.85 4.75
N THR A 140 11.75 2.58 5.85
CA THR A 140 12.63 2.45 7.01
C THR A 140 12.57 1.06 7.64
N THR A 141 11.39 0.43 7.64
CA THR A 141 11.15 -0.87 8.29
C THR A 141 11.24 -2.06 7.35
N MET A 142 11.52 -1.86 6.06
CA MET A 142 11.43 -2.89 5.02
C MET A 142 10.10 -3.68 5.09
N ALA A 143 8.99 -2.93 5.15
CA ALA A 143 7.70 -3.42 5.63
C ALA A 143 7.23 -4.74 4.99
N SER A 144 7.11 -4.81 3.66
CA SER A 144 6.62 -6.02 3.00
C SER A 144 7.53 -7.23 3.22
N GLN A 145 8.86 -7.07 3.11
CA GLN A 145 9.81 -8.15 3.35
C GLN A 145 9.70 -8.66 4.79
N LYS A 146 9.64 -7.76 5.77
CA LYS A 146 9.57 -8.15 7.18
C LYS A 146 8.28 -8.91 7.49
N CYS A 147 7.14 -8.49 6.92
CA CYS A 147 5.88 -9.22 7.04
C CYS A 147 5.97 -10.61 6.40
N ALA A 148 6.54 -10.70 5.20
CA ALA A 148 6.70 -11.97 4.50
C ALA A 148 7.57 -12.95 5.31
N ASP A 149 8.71 -12.49 5.85
CA ASP A 149 9.61 -13.32 6.67
C ASP A 149 8.91 -13.83 7.94
N ARG A 150 8.13 -12.97 8.61
CA ARG A 150 7.35 -13.32 9.82
C ARG A 150 6.36 -14.45 9.56
N LEU A 151 5.61 -14.34 8.46
CA LEU A 151 4.63 -15.35 8.05
C LEU A 151 5.26 -16.64 7.53
N TYR A 152 6.39 -16.52 6.82
CA TYR A 152 7.10 -17.67 6.27
C TYR A 152 7.68 -18.53 7.40
N HIS A 153 8.33 -17.89 8.37
CA HIS A 153 8.93 -18.58 9.51
C HIS A 153 7.98 -18.82 10.68
N ASN A 154 6.75 -18.30 10.63
CA ASN A 154 5.81 -18.35 11.75
C ASN A 154 6.45 -17.82 13.04
N THR A 155 6.96 -16.59 12.99
CA THR A 155 7.62 -15.95 14.14
C THR A 155 7.02 -14.61 14.48
N ARG A 156 7.24 -14.20 15.74
CA ARG A 156 6.96 -12.87 16.26
C ARG A 156 8.19 -12.29 16.97
N ARG A 157 8.24 -10.97 17.08
CA ARG A 157 9.28 -10.26 17.82
C ARG A 157 9.04 -10.40 19.32
N ALA A 158 10.03 -10.90 20.03
CA ALA A 158 10.01 -11.03 21.48
C ALA A 158 10.83 -9.91 22.16
N ARG A 159 10.77 -9.89 23.49
CA ARG A 159 11.61 -9.00 24.30
C ARG A 159 13.08 -9.28 24.01
N GLY A 160 13.88 -8.21 23.94
CA GLY A 160 15.30 -8.31 23.57
C GLY A 160 15.56 -8.50 22.07
N GLY A 161 14.51 -8.42 21.22
CA GLY A 161 14.65 -8.45 19.77
C GLY A 161 14.83 -9.83 19.15
N GLN A 162 14.68 -10.90 19.95
CA GLN A 162 14.70 -12.28 19.48
C GLN A 162 13.41 -12.63 18.74
N ASP A 163 13.51 -13.59 17.82
CA ASP A 163 12.34 -14.15 17.16
C ASP A 163 11.85 -15.38 17.95
N MET A 164 10.55 -15.42 18.22
CA MET A 164 9.87 -16.53 18.89
C MET A 164 8.84 -17.13 17.94
N GLU A 165 8.63 -18.44 18.04
CA GLU A 165 7.57 -19.13 17.33
C GLU A 165 6.19 -18.54 17.66
N ALA A 166 5.35 -18.43 16.65
CA ALA A 166 4.04 -17.81 16.71
C ALA A 166 3.11 -18.43 15.64
N ASN A 167 1.81 -18.36 15.86
CA ASN A 167 0.86 -18.60 14.79
C ASN A 167 0.81 -17.40 13.82
N GLU A 168 0.16 -17.57 12.66
CA GLU A 168 0.09 -16.53 11.63
C GLU A 168 -0.58 -15.24 12.13
N ASP A 169 -1.58 -15.32 12.99
CA ASP A 169 -2.29 -14.14 13.52
C ASP A 169 -1.39 -13.31 14.46
N GLU A 170 -0.67 -13.98 15.36
CA GLU A 170 0.34 -13.37 16.24
C GLU A 170 1.52 -12.78 15.45
N ALA A 171 1.94 -13.45 14.37
CA ALA A 171 2.97 -12.95 13.47
C ALA A 171 2.53 -11.63 12.81
N MET A 172 1.28 -11.55 12.35
CA MET A 172 0.71 -10.34 11.75
C MET A 172 0.58 -9.19 12.75
N GLU A 173 0.14 -9.47 13.98
CA GLU A 173 0.11 -8.44 15.04
C GLU A 173 1.50 -7.95 15.40
N SER A 174 2.43 -8.88 15.60
CA SER A 174 3.80 -8.53 15.93
C SER A 174 4.47 -7.73 14.83
N PHE A 175 4.16 -8.01 13.57
CA PHE A 175 4.65 -7.20 12.46
C PHE A 175 4.19 -5.74 12.62
N VAL A 176 2.88 -5.51 12.78
CA VAL A 176 2.35 -4.13 12.88
C VAL A 176 2.83 -3.44 14.16
N GLN A 177 2.73 -4.08 15.31
CA GLN A 177 3.01 -3.45 16.60
C GLN A 177 4.50 -3.36 16.91
N ALA A 178 5.25 -4.43 16.69
CA ALA A 178 6.64 -4.53 17.14
C ALA A 178 7.64 -4.18 16.03
N ASP A 179 7.47 -4.72 14.81
CA ASP A 179 8.42 -4.48 13.73
C ASP A 179 8.18 -3.14 13.01
N PHE A 180 6.93 -2.68 12.89
CA PHE A 180 6.59 -1.40 12.28
C PHE A 180 6.47 -0.28 13.32
N MET A 181 5.44 -0.31 14.18
CA MET A 181 5.20 0.78 15.12
C MET A 181 6.27 0.93 16.19
N GLY A 182 6.80 -0.19 16.68
CA GLY A 182 7.89 -0.23 17.66
C GLY A 182 9.27 0.11 17.09
N HIS A 183 9.39 0.27 15.77
CA HIS A 183 10.67 0.59 15.15
C HIS A 183 11.14 1.99 15.57
N PRO A 184 12.42 2.19 15.98
CA PRO A 184 12.92 3.49 16.44
C PRO A 184 12.71 4.62 15.43
N GLY A 185 12.83 4.32 14.14
CA GLY A 185 12.58 5.28 13.05
C GLY A 185 11.11 5.62 12.80
N VAL A 186 10.16 4.92 13.45
CA VAL A 186 8.72 5.17 13.36
C VAL A 186 8.21 5.79 14.66
N CYS A 187 8.47 5.17 15.82
CA CYS A 187 7.99 5.67 17.10
C CYS A 187 8.62 7.00 17.53
N GLY A 188 9.85 7.28 17.09
CA GLY A 188 10.53 8.57 17.31
C GLY A 188 10.21 9.63 16.25
N SER A 189 9.36 9.32 15.27
CA SER A 189 9.04 10.21 14.15
C SER A 189 7.95 11.23 14.52
N ASN A 190 8.01 12.42 13.93
CA ASN A 190 6.98 13.47 14.08
C ASN A 190 5.72 13.22 13.23
N SER A 191 5.62 12.06 12.58
CA SER A 191 4.53 11.71 11.67
C SER A 191 3.87 10.45 12.19
N ALA A 192 2.54 10.37 12.11
CA ALA A 192 1.80 9.20 12.52
C ALA A 192 2.18 8.00 11.65
N GLY A 193 2.57 6.90 12.28
CA GLY A 193 2.84 5.64 11.60
C GLY A 193 1.53 4.92 11.29
N ALA A 194 1.18 4.86 10.01
CA ALA A 194 0.03 4.11 9.54
C ALA A 194 0.45 3.12 8.46
N ILE A 195 0.02 1.87 8.59
CA ILE A 195 0.29 0.77 7.68
C ILE A 195 -0.92 -0.15 7.56
N GLY A 196 -1.17 -0.60 6.34
CA GLY A 196 -1.98 -1.75 6.02
C GLY A 196 -1.14 -2.75 5.24
N VAL A 197 -1.32 -4.02 5.54
CA VAL A 197 -0.65 -5.12 4.86
C VAL A 197 -1.66 -6.18 4.45
N MET A 198 -1.52 -6.68 3.23
CA MET A 198 -2.18 -7.87 2.72
C MET A 198 -1.11 -8.88 2.35
N ALA A 199 -1.22 -10.09 2.86
CA ALA A 199 -0.27 -11.16 2.61
C ALA A 199 -0.99 -12.48 2.29
N VAL A 200 -0.35 -13.31 1.49
CA VAL A 200 -0.82 -14.67 1.24
C VAL A 200 0.30 -15.65 1.58
N LYS A 201 -0.02 -16.60 2.45
CA LYS A 201 0.80 -17.78 2.71
C LYS A 201 0.22 -18.97 1.95
N LYS A 202 0.99 -19.52 1.04
CA LYS A 202 0.68 -20.73 0.28
C LYS A 202 1.40 -21.90 0.95
N THR A 203 0.71 -23.01 1.12
CA THR A 203 1.28 -24.29 1.57
C THR A 203 0.70 -25.42 0.72
N GLN A 204 1.18 -26.65 0.91
CA GLN A 204 0.58 -27.85 0.31
C GLN A 204 -0.90 -28.09 0.70
N TYR A 205 -1.39 -27.43 1.76
CA TYR A 205 -2.77 -27.59 2.27
C TYR A 205 -3.74 -26.53 1.76
N GLY A 206 -3.23 -25.50 1.09
CA GLY A 206 -4.03 -24.44 0.52
C GLY A 206 -3.40 -23.05 0.64
N TYR A 207 -4.26 -22.05 0.47
CA TYR A 207 -3.87 -20.64 0.41
C TYR A 207 -4.53 -19.89 1.57
N PHE A 208 -3.73 -19.11 2.28
CA PHE A 208 -4.14 -18.37 3.47
C PHE A 208 -3.91 -16.88 3.21
N LEU A 209 -4.98 -16.16 2.93
CA LEU A 209 -4.97 -14.71 2.86
C LEU A 209 -5.00 -14.16 4.29
N HIS A 210 -4.08 -13.27 4.60
CA HIS A 210 -4.00 -12.53 5.85
C HIS A 210 -3.99 -11.03 5.55
N PHE A 211 -4.57 -10.25 6.45
CA PHE A 211 -4.39 -8.81 6.45
C PHE A 211 -4.26 -8.28 7.87
N ALA A 212 -3.55 -7.17 7.99
CA ALA A 212 -3.48 -6.41 9.22
C ALA A 212 -3.31 -4.93 8.92
N HIS A 213 -3.91 -4.05 9.71
CA HIS A 213 -3.70 -2.62 9.57
C HIS A 213 -3.93 -1.87 10.89
N ASN A 214 -3.29 -0.71 11.00
CA ASN A 214 -3.59 0.30 12.02
C ASN A 214 -4.10 1.62 11.41
N THR A 215 -4.40 1.63 10.11
CA THR A 215 -5.11 2.71 9.43
C THR A 215 -6.59 2.73 9.86
N ASP A 216 -7.25 3.88 9.76
CA ASP A 216 -8.68 4.03 10.07
C ASP A 216 -9.54 3.00 9.32
N SER A 217 -9.21 2.75 8.06
CA SER A 217 -9.82 1.71 7.24
C SER A 217 -8.84 1.08 6.26
N PHE A 218 -9.17 -0.13 5.79
CA PHE A 218 -8.40 -0.88 4.81
C PHE A 218 -9.33 -1.73 3.94
N ALA A 219 -9.41 -1.39 2.65
CA ALA A 219 -10.26 -2.08 1.68
C ALA A 219 -9.55 -3.30 1.09
N LEU A 220 -10.25 -4.43 1.06
CA LEU A 220 -9.74 -5.71 0.61
C LEU A 220 -10.73 -6.40 -0.30
N ALA A 221 -10.22 -7.11 -1.30
CA ALA A 221 -11.00 -8.00 -2.15
C ALA A 221 -10.24 -9.31 -2.35
N SER A 222 -10.98 -10.42 -2.39
CA SER A 222 -10.43 -11.75 -2.69
C SER A 222 -11.39 -12.54 -3.57
N TYR A 223 -10.83 -13.36 -4.45
CA TYR A 223 -11.58 -14.22 -5.34
C TYR A 223 -10.79 -15.51 -5.58
N ALA A 224 -11.47 -16.65 -5.59
CA ALA A 224 -10.91 -17.93 -5.98
C ALA A 224 -11.72 -18.49 -7.16
N SER A 225 -11.07 -19.28 -8.03
CA SER A 225 -11.71 -19.83 -9.25
C SER A 225 -12.89 -20.76 -8.97
N ASN A 226 -12.93 -21.40 -7.80
CA ASN A 226 -14.03 -22.25 -7.34
C ASN A 226 -15.15 -21.46 -6.63
N GLU A 227 -15.08 -20.13 -6.63
CA GLU A 227 -16.09 -19.26 -6.02
C GLU A 227 -16.92 -18.57 -7.08
N LYS A 228 -18.22 -18.42 -6.77
CA LYS A 228 -19.17 -17.75 -7.67
C LYS A 228 -18.94 -16.24 -7.74
N ASP A 229 -18.64 -15.62 -6.61
CA ASP A 229 -18.58 -14.16 -6.46
C ASP A 229 -17.35 -13.76 -5.64
N ALA A 230 -16.73 -12.63 -6.01
CA ALA A 230 -15.66 -12.02 -5.22
C ALA A 230 -16.16 -11.58 -3.84
N LYS A 231 -15.27 -11.66 -2.84
CA LYS A 231 -15.53 -11.20 -1.48
C LYS A 231 -14.77 -9.91 -1.23
N CYS A 232 -15.51 -8.86 -0.91
CA CYS A 232 -14.95 -7.54 -0.60
C CYS A 232 -15.24 -7.20 0.85
N VAL A 233 -14.28 -6.59 1.53
CA VAL A 233 -14.39 -6.14 2.92
C VAL A 233 -13.76 -4.77 3.05
N MET A 234 -14.49 -3.84 3.67
CA MET A 234 -13.91 -2.60 4.18
C MET A 234 -13.62 -2.81 5.66
N SER A 235 -12.37 -3.12 5.99
CA SER A 235 -11.96 -3.31 7.37
C SER A 235 -11.79 -1.94 8.03
N ARG A 236 -12.19 -1.80 9.30
CA ARG A 236 -12.15 -0.53 10.03
C ARG A 236 -11.54 -0.75 11.40
N LEU A 237 -10.70 0.18 11.85
CA LEU A 237 -10.06 0.11 13.16
C LEU A 237 -11.10 0.14 14.30
N GLY A 238 -12.08 1.06 14.20
CA GLY A 238 -13.14 1.22 15.20
C GLY A 238 -12.60 1.39 16.63
N ASP A 239 -13.35 0.89 17.62
CA ASP A 239 -12.92 0.86 19.03
C ASP A 239 -12.04 -0.38 19.34
N HIS A 240 -11.64 -1.15 18.33
CA HIS A 240 -11.07 -2.49 18.47
C HIS A 240 -9.57 -2.52 18.86
N GLY A 241 -9.00 -1.38 19.26
CA GLY A 241 -7.63 -1.26 19.73
C GLY A 241 -6.69 -0.69 18.68
N ASN A 242 -5.39 -1.00 18.80
CA ASN A 242 -4.34 -0.35 18.00
C ASN A 242 -4.10 -1.01 16.63
N VAL A 243 -4.60 -2.23 16.40
CA VAL A 243 -4.39 -3.01 15.18
C VAL A 243 -5.62 -3.89 14.92
N VAL A 244 -6.10 -3.91 13.68
CA VAL A 244 -7.11 -4.86 13.21
C VAL A 244 -6.45 -5.90 12.30
N ARG A 245 -6.90 -7.15 12.41
CA ARG A 245 -6.39 -8.30 11.68
C ARG A 245 -7.54 -9.16 11.17
N GLY A 246 -7.29 -9.90 10.12
CA GLY A 246 -8.19 -10.92 9.65
C GLY A 246 -7.57 -11.76 8.56
N GLY A 247 -8.36 -12.67 8.02
CA GLY A 247 -7.88 -13.54 6.97
C GLY A 247 -8.95 -14.45 6.41
N ARG A 248 -8.57 -15.19 5.39
CA ARG A 248 -9.42 -16.15 4.69
C ARG A 248 -8.58 -17.34 4.25
N LYS A 249 -9.09 -18.54 4.49
CA LYS A 249 -8.47 -19.78 4.02
C LYS A 249 -9.22 -20.31 2.80
N ILE A 250 -8.47 -20.64 1.75
CA ILE A 250 -8.94 -21.37 0.58
C ILE A 250 -8.23 -22.72 0.60
N ARG A 251 -9.00 -23.81 0.68
CA ARG A 251 -8.44 -25.17 0.66
C ARG A 251 -8.24 -25.60 -0.79
N THR A 252 -7.09 -26.22 -1.06
CA THR A 252 -6.89 -26.99 -2.29
C THR A 252 -7.50 -28.37 -2.06
N GLU A 253 -8.44 -28.77 -2.91
CA GLU A 253 -8.90 -30.16 -2.94
C GLU A 253 -7.72 -31.00 -3.43
N LYS A 254 -7.26 -31.95 -2.61
CA LYS A 254 -6.36 -33.00 -3.11
C LYS A 254 -7.22 -33.97 -3.91
N GLU A 255 -6.90 -34.15 -5.19
CA GLU A 255 -7.34 -35.33 -5.95
C GLU A 255 -6.79 -36.62 -5.32
#